data_AF-A0A2R9T1V6-F1
#
_entry.id   AF-A0A2R9T1V6-F1
#
_cell.length_a   1.000
_cell.length_b   1.000
_cell.length_c   1.000
_cell.angle_alpha   90.00
_cell.angle_beta   90.00
_cell.angle_gamma   90.00
#
_symmetry.space_group_name_H-M   'P 1'
#
loop_
_entity.id
_entity.type
_entity.pdbx_description
1 polymer ?
#
loop_
_entity_poly.entity_id
_entity_poly.type
_entity_poly.pdbx_seq_one_letter_code
_entity_poly.pdbx_strand_id
1 'polypeptide(L)'
;MVDLERLTSVFCHFAERECQGSSDLYEYLARHIADDEEVLRVASFVPSGQPVPNMLFGAVQYLLLQGEGAELRSYYPGLVEQPQAMNSCYPHFRSFVLKHEGVLIEILESKRVQTNEVRRCAYLYPAFCSIYDKVRKPLALVELGCSAGLQLLWDQYSYSYGDGASYGHNGSKVRMTSEIRGDRLPLLLPSSPPVVYRMGIDLHVNDVRNAEDFLWLRALIWPGYHDRVTMLEQAVEVLKHQSGIQFREGDGTELLPEIVKGIPEEAVICVFHTHVANQIPETSKRRLLQHLSEIGKTRDIVHVYNNMWDGNLHADYILGGVLSEYTIARTDGHARWFEWLL
;
A
#
# COMPACT_ATOMS: atom_id res chain seq x y z
N MET A 1 12.25 22.37 -21.15
CA MET A 1 12.13 21.45 -22.30
C MET A 1 11.85 20.08 -21.71
N VAL A 2 10.84 19.36 -22.21
CA VAL A 2 10.53 18.01 -21.72
C VAL A 2 11.71 17.10 -22.06
N ASP A 3 12.27 16.43 -21.06
CA ASP A 3 13.37 15.47 -21.23
C ASP A 3 12.79 14.10 -21.63
N LEU A 4 12.53 13.95 -22.94
CA LEU A 4 11.95 12.74 -23.52
C LEU A 4 12.91 11.56 -23.46
N GLU A 5 14.23 11.78 -23.61
CA GLU A 5 15.25 10.71 -23.50
C GLU A 5 15.23 10.04 -22.12
N ARG A 6 15.08 10.85 -21.06
CA ARG A 6 14.88 10.33 -19.71
C ARG A 6 13.61 9.51 -19.60
N LEU A 7 12.49 9.97 -20.19
CA LEU A 7 11.23 9.23 -20.13
C LEU A 7 11.29 7.91 -20.89
N THR A 8 11.92 7.87 -22.07
CA THR A 8 12.23 6.62 -22.79
C THR A 8 12.98 5.65 -21.89
N SER A 9 14.04 6.12 -21.21
CA SER A 9 14.81 5.29 -20.28
C SER A 9 13.98 4.77 -19.11
N VAL A 10 13.07 5.60 -18.58
CA VAL A 10 12.14 5.21 -17.51
C VAL A 10 11.19 4.10 -17.96
N PHE A 11 10.59 4.20 -19.14
CA PHE A 11 9.67 3.18 -19.65
C PHE A 11 10.40 1.87 -20.02
N CYS A 12 11.60 1.94 -20.61
CA CYS A 12 12.43 0.76 -20.84
C CYS A 12 12.79 0.05 -19.53
N HIS A 13 13.22 0.81 -18.51
CA HIS A 13 13.53 0.27 -17.20
C HIS A 13 12.31 -0.38 -16.54
N PHE A 14 11.15 0.28 -16.60
CA PHE A 14 9.89 -0.23 -16.08
C PHE A 14 9.50 -1.57 -16.72
N ALA A 15 9.57 -1.66 -18.06
CA ALA A 15 9.30 -2.88 -18.80
C ALA A 15 10.22 -4.04 -18.35
N GLU A 16 11.52 -3.77 -18.24
CA GLU A 16 12.53 -4.79 -17.94
C GLU A 16 12.60 -5.21 -16.47
N ARG A 17 12.36 -4.28 -15.53
CA ARG A 17 12.63 -4.50 -14.11
C ARG A 17 11.38 -4.65 -13.26
N GLU A 18 10.28 -4.05 -13.67
CA GLU A 18 9.03 -4.06 -12.89
C GLU A 18 7.97 -4.97 -13.52
N CYS A 19 7.81 -4.91 -14.86
CA CYS A 19 6.77 -5.69 -15.53
C CYS A 19 7.14 -7.15 -15.79
N GLN A 20 8.42 -7.46 -16.05
CA GLN A 20 8.84 -8.81 -16.42
C GLN A 20 8.41 -9.84 -15.36
N GLY A 21 7.59 -10.83 -15.76
CA GLY A 21 7.04 -11.85 -14.86
C GLY A 21 5.91 -11.38 -13.94
N SER A 22 5.48 -10.12 -14.08
CA SER A 22 4.41 -9.49 -13.29
C SER A 22 3.20 -9.11 -14.16
N SER A 23 3.42 -8.43 -15.28
CA SER A 23 2.34 -8.03 -16.20
C SER A 23 2.85 -7.91 -17.64
N ASP A 24 2.53 -8.92 -18.46
CA ASP A 24 2.92 -8.96 -19.87
C ASP A 24 2.33 -7.76 -20.66
N LEU A 25 1.10 -7.36 -20.33
CA LEU A 25 0.43 -6.22 -20.98
C LEU A 25 1.17 -4.92 -20.75
N TYR A 26 1.56 -4.64 -19.50
CA TYR A 26 2.28 -3.40 -19.18
C TYR A 26 3.72 -3.46 -19.67
N GLU A 27 4.37 -4.63 -19.70
CA GLU A 27 5.67 -4.78 -20.35
C GLU A 27 5.57 -4.41 -21.84
N TYR A 28 4.61 -5.00 -22.55
CA TYR A 28 4.41 -4.75 -23.97
C TYR A 28 4.11 -3.28 -24.26
N LEU A 29 3.18 -2.67 -23.53
CA LEU A 29 2.84 -1.26 -23.71
C LEU A 29 4.04 -0.34 -23.40
N ALA A 30 4.75 -0.57 -22.29
CA ALA A 30 5.89 0.27 -21.90
C ALA A 30 7.02 0.27 -22.93
N ARG A 31 7.31 -0.88 -23.55
CA ARG A 31 8.30 -0.96 -24.64
C ARG A 31 7.90 -0.11 -25.85
N HIS A 32 6.62 -0.11 -26.22
CA HIS A 32 6.15 0.70 -27.36
C HIS A 32 6.06 2.19 -27.03
N ILE A 33 5.71 2.54 -25.78
CA ILE A 33 5.68 3.93 -25.32
C ILE A 33 7.07 4.55 -25.36
N ALA A 34 8.11 3.79 -25.03
CA ALA A 34 9.50 4.25 -25.09
C ALA A 34 9.92 4.76 -26.49
N ASP A 35 9.27 4.27 -27.55
CA ASP A 35 9.51 4.64 -28.95
C ASP A 35 8.49 5.67 -29.50
N ASP A 36 7.57 6.19 -28.68
CA ASP A 36 6.47 7.08 -29.11
C ASP A 36 6.52 8.45 -28.42
N GLU A 37 7.10 9.43 -29.11
CA GLU A 37 7.25 10.78 -28.57
C GLU A 37 5.91 11.48 -28.24
N GLU A 38 4.82 11.16 -28.93
CA GLU A 38 3.52 11.79 -28.66
C GLU A 38 2.96 11.30 -27.32
N VAL A 39 3.05 9.99 -27.06
CA VAL A 39 2.62 9.43 -25.79
C VAL A 39 3.56 9.84 -24.65
N LEU A 40 4.88 9.89 -24.89
CA LEU A 40 5.84 10.38 -23.90
C LEU A 40 5.60 11.84 -23.52
N ARG A 41 5.15 12.69 -24.46
CA ARG A 41 4.74 14.07 -24.15
C ARG A 41 3.56 14.11 -23.17
N VAL A 42 2.53 13.28 -23.35
CA VAL A 42 1.43 13.17 -22.38
C VAL A 42 1.95 12.70 -21.02
N ALA A 43 2.79 11.67 -21.00
CA ALA A 43 3.38 11.13 -19.77
C ALA A 43 4.25 12.16 -19.01
N SER A 44 4.79 13.16 -19.72
CA SER A 44 5.66 14.18 -19.12
C SER A 44 4.97 15.13 -18.15
N PHE A 45 3.64 15.17 -18.14
CA PHE A 45 2.85 15.97 -17.19
C PHE A 45 2.80 15.35 -15.79
N VAL A 46 3.33 14.14 -15.59
CA VAL A 46 3.47 13.55 -14.25
C VAL A 46 4.43 14.38 -13.39
N PRO A 47 3.99 14.87 -12.22
CA PRO A 47 4.84 15.63 -11.32
C PRO A 47 6.08 14.85 -10.84
N SER A 48 7.15 15.58 -10.55
CA SER A 48 8.36 14.99 -9.96
C SER A 48 8.04 14.23 -8.66
N GLY A 49 8.68 13.07 -8.47
CA GLY A 49 8.46 12.20 -7.33
C GLY A 49 7.30 11.20 -7.49
N GLN A 50 6.56 11.21 -8.60
CA GLN A 50 5.60 10.17 -8.95
C GLN A 50 6.17 9.20 -9.99
N PRO A 51 5.85 7.89 -9.90
CA PRO A 51 6.29 6.91 -10.88
C PRO A 51 5.52 7.08 -12.19
N VAL A 52 6.18 7.66 -13.21
CA VAL A 52 5.56 8.05 -14.49
C VAL A 52 4.79 6.91 -15.16
N PRO A 53 5.33 5.69 -15.32
CA PRO A 53 4.60 4.60 -15.96
C PRO A 53 3.32 4.23 -15.19
N ASN A 54 3.40 4.10 -13.86
CA ASN A 54 2.25 3.75 -13.03
C ASN A 54 1.17 4.84 -13.05
N MET A 55 1.55 6.12 -13.11
CA MET A 55 0.60 7.22 -13.27
C MET A 55 -0.13 7.17 -14.62
N LEU A 56 0.60 6.99 -15.72
CA LEU A 56 -0.01 6.90 -17.06
C LEU A 56 -0.93 5.69 -17.17
N PHE A 57 -0.45 4.52 -16.78
CA PHE A 57 -1.24 3.29 -16.84
C PHE A 57 -2.45 3.33 -15.90
N GLY A 58 -2.28 3.86 -14.68
CA GLY A 58 -3.37 4.09 -13.74
C GLY A 58 -4.42 5.05 -14.30
N ALA A 59 -4.02 6.15 -14.93
CA ALA A 59 -4.94 7.12 -15.54
C ALA A 59 -5.73 6.52 -16.72
N VAL A 60 -5.05 5.75 -17.59
CA VAL A 60 -5.74 5.04 -18.68
C VAL A 60 -6.71 4.01 -18.10
N GLN A 61 -6.28 3.16 -17.17
CA GLN A 61 -7.13 2.15 -16.57
C GLN A 61 -8.32 2.80 -15.83
N TYR A 62 -8.11 3.93 -15.15
CA TYR A 62 -9.18 4.69 -14.49
C TYR A 62 -10.30 5.09 -15.45
N LEU A 63 -9.95 5.65 -16.62
CA LEU A 63 -10.95 5.98 -17.64
C LEU A 63 -11.62 4.73 -18.23
N LEU A 64 -10.88 3.64 -18.45
CA LEU A 64 -11.46 2.37 -18.91
C LEU A 64 -12.46 1.80 -17.90
N LEU A 65 -12.22 2.00 -16.61
CA LEU A 65 -13.12 1.59 -15.53
C LEU A 65 -14.38 2.45 -15.44
N GLN A 66 -14.33 3.70 -15.91
CA GLN A 66 -15.50 4.57 -16.08
C GLN A 66 -16.33 4.22 -17.33
N GLY A 67 -15.85 3.30 -18.17
CA GLY A 67 -16.55 2.83 -19.37
C GLY A 67 -16.06 3.46 -20.67
N GLU A 68 -15.02 4.29 -20.62
CA GLU A 68 -14.41 4.86 -21.82
C GLU A 68 -13.58 3.82 -22.59
N GLY A 69 -13.39 4.04 -23.89
CA GLY A 69 -12.40 3.28 -24.68
C GLY A 69 -12.70 1.79 -24.84
N ALA A 70 -13.93 1.42 -25.17
CA ALA A 70 -14.37 0.02 -25.32
C ALA A 70 -13.42 -0.88 -26.15
N GLU A 71 -12.82 -0.34 -27.22
CA GLU A 71 -11.83 -1.06 -28.03
C GLU A 71 -10.57 -1.39 -27.23
N LEU A 72 -9.94 -0.40 -26.58
CA LEU A 72 -8.76 -0.62 -25.73
C LEU A 72 -9.09 -1.53 -24.55
N ARG A 73 -10.26 -1.34 -23.93
CA ARG A 73 -10.74 -2.13 -22.80
C ARG A 73 -10.76 -3.63 -23.10
N SER A 74 -11.00 -4.01 -24.36
CA SER A 74 -11.02 -5.42 -24.79
C SER A 74 -9.67 -6.15 -24.71
N TYR A 75 -8.57 -5.41 -24.50
CA TYR A 75 -7.22 -5.97 -24.32
C TYR A 75 -6.82 -6.14 -22.85
N TYR A 76 -7.59 -5.64 -21.89
CA TYR A 76 -7.19 -5.57 -20.48
C TYR A 76 -7.70 -6.79 -19.67
N PRO A 77 -6.81 -7.70 -19.22
CA PRO A 77 -7.21 -8.78 -18.33
C PRO A 77 -7.83 -8.25 -17.03
N GLY A 78 -8.97 -8.82 -16.63
CA GLY A 78 -9.72 -8.39 -15.45
C GLY A 78 -10.69 -7.24 -15.68
N LEU A 79 -10.66 -6.61 -16.85
CA LEU A 79 -11.76 -5.78 -17.33
C LEU A 79 -12.71 -6.59 -18.21
N VAL A 80 -12.19 -7.58 -18.93
CA VAL A 80 -12.98 -8.54 -19.73
C VAL A 80 -12.64 -9.97 -19.35
N GLU A 81 -13.58 -10.90 -19.59
CA GLU A 81 -13.38 -12.33 -19.36
C GLU A 81 -12.35 -12.93 -20.34
N GLN A 82 -12.40 -12.51 -21.61
CA GLN A 82 -11.53 -13.01 -22.67
C GLN A 82 -10.83 -11.82 -23.34
N PRO A 83 -9.65 -11.42 -22.86
CA PRO A 83 -8.89 -10.33 -23.47
C PRO A 83 -8.39 -10.71 -24.86
N GLN A 84 -8.39 -9.75 -25.78
CA GLN A 84 -7.80 -9.90 -27.10
C GLN A 84 -6.27 -10.09 -27.03
N ALA A 85 -5.69 -10.56 -28.14
CA ALA A 85 -4.24 -10.75 -28.24
C ALA A 85 -3.50 -9.41 -28.09
N MET A 86 -2.59 -9.37 -27.11
CA MET A 86 -1.85 -8.18 -26.69
C MET A 86 -1.00 -7.55 -27.79
N ASN A 87 -0.48 -8.33 -28.73
CA ASN A 87 0.39 -7.89 -29.81
C ASN A 87 -0.24 -6.86 -30.78
N SER A 88 -1.56 -6.67 -30.70
CA SER A 88 -2.30 -5.66 -31.46
C SER A 88 -2.82 -4.51 -30.57
N CYS A 89 -2.49 -4.50 -29.27
CA CYS A 89 -3.06 -3.55 -28.31
C CYS A 89 -2.53 -2.12 -28.51
N TYR A 90 -1.26 -1.95 -28.88
CA TYR A 90 -0.59 -0.65 -28.84
C TYR A 90 -1.26 0.44 -29.71
N PRO A 91 -1.68 0.17 -30.96
CA PRO A 91 -2.41 1.16 -31.76
C PRO A 91 -3.69 1.68 -31.08
N HIS A 92 -4.44 0.81 -30.39
CA HIS A 92 -5.63 1.20 -29.64
C HIS A 92 -5.27 1.98 -28.37
N PHE A 93 -4.20 1.60 -27.68
CA PHE A 93 -3.68 2.32 -26.52
C PHE A 93 -3.28 3.75 -26.91
N ARG A 94 -2.45 3.88 -27.94
CA ARG A 94 -2.00 5.16 -28.48
C ARG A 94 -3.18 6.03 -28.91
N SER A 95 -4.10 5.48 -29.70
CA SER A 95 -5.29 6.23 -30.14
C SER A 95 -6.12 6.71 -28.95
N PHE A 96 -6.29 5.88 -27.92
CA PHE A 96 -6.98 6.25 -26.70
C PHE A 96 -6.28 7.38 -25.96
N VAL A 97 -4.96 7.29 -25.75
CA VAL A 97 -4.19 8.33 -25.05
C VAL A 97 -4.29 9.68 -25.76
N LEU A 98 -4.06 9.71 -27.07
CA LEU A 98 -4.09 10.96 -27.82
C LEU A 98 -5.51 11.54 -27.94
N LYS A 99 -6.54 10.69 -28.02
CA LYS A 99 -7.93 11.13 -28.01
C LYS A 99 -8.34 11.77 -26.68
N HIS A 100 -7.81 11.27 -25.56
CA HIS A 100 -8.15 11.73 -24.21
C HIS A 100 -7.04 12.56 -23.56
N GLU A 101 -6.15 13.15 -24.36
CA GLU A 101 -4.95 13.86 -23.87
C GLU A 101 -5.26 14.86 -22.75
N GLY A 102 -6.23 15.75 -22.96
CA GLY A 102 -6.58 16.78 -21.97
C GLY A 102 -7.03 16.19 -20.63
N VAL A 103 -7.92 15.20 -20.65
CA VAL A 103 -8.43 14.54 -19.44
C VAL A 103 -7.33 13.72 -18.76
N LEU A 104 -6.47 13.05 -19.53
CA LEU A 104 -5.33 12.32 -18.98
C LEU A 104 -4.37 13.27 -18.28
N ILE A 105 -4.02 14.41 -18.89
CA ILE A 105 -3.14 15.41 -18.27
C ILE A 105 -3.73 15.90 -16.93
N GLU A 106 -5.03 16.22 -16.89
CA GLU A 106 -5.71 16.62 -15.64
C GLU A 106 -5.58 15.54 -14.55
N ILE A 107 -5.74 14.25 -14.90
CA ILE A 107 -5.56 13.14 -13.96
C ILE A 107 -4.09 13.03 -13.52
N LEU A 108 -3.14 13.11 -14.45
CA LEU A 108 -1.71 12.98 -14.19
C LEU A 108 -1.18 14.07 -13.24
N GLU A 109 -1.73 15.28 -13.34
CA GLU A 109 -1.34 16.42 -12.50
C GLU A 109 -2.01 16.41 -11.12
N SER A 110 -3.23 15.87 -11.01
CA SER A 110 -4.05 15.95 -9.79
C SER A 110 -3.98 14.70 -8.90
N LYS A 111 -3.85 13.51 -9.49
CA LYS A 111 -3.83 12.24 -8.75
C LYS A 111 -2.42 11.84 -8.35
N ARG A 112 -2.32 10.83 -7.48
CA ARG A 112 -1.05 10.29 -6.99
C ARG A 112 -1.10 8.78 -6.92
N VAL A 113 0.03 8.12 -7.23
CA VAL A 113 0.18 6.71 -6.92
C VAL A 113 0.29 6.53 -5.41
N GLN A 114 -0.72 5.89 -4.83
CA GLN A 114 -0.73 5.48 -3.44
C GLN A 114 -1.07 4.00 -3.38
N THR A 115 -0.11 3.19 -2.93
CA THR A 115 -0.31 1.74 -2.83
C THR A 115 -0.85 1.40 -1.45
N ASN A 116 -2.07 0.88 -1.38
CA ASN A 116 -2.66 0.37 -0.14
C ASN A 116 -2.76 -1.18 -0.19
N GLU A 117 -1.60 -1.85 -0.14
CA GLU A 117 -1.52 -3.31 -0.28
C GLU A 117 -2.01 -4.01 0.99
N VAL A 118 -3.30 -4.39 1.00
CA VAL A 118 -3.98 -5.01 2.14
C VAL A 118 -3.27 -6.28 2.61
N ARG A 119 -2.66 -7.06 1.71
CA ARG A 119 -1.99 -8.32 2.07
C ARG A 119 -0.83 -8.12 3.05
N ARG A 120 -0.25 -6.93 3.14
CA ARG A 120 0.80 -6.60 4.13
C ARG A 120 0.36 -6.80 5.57
N CYS A 121 -0.95 -6.84 5.84
CA CYS A 121 -1.46 -7.25 7.14
C CYS A 121 -1.04 -8.68 7.53
N ALA A 122 -0.70 -9.56 6.58
CA ALA A 122 -0.30 -10.94 6.86
C ALA A 122 0.97 -11.06 7.70
N TYR A 123 1.95 -10.15 7.55
CA TYR A 123 3.12 -10.09 8.42
C TYR A 123 2.94 -9.11 9.60
N LEU A 124 1.97 -8.20 9.54
CA LEU A 124 1.62 -7.33 10.67
C LEU A 124 0.84 -8.08 11.75
N TYR A 125 0.00 -9.05 11.37
CA TYR A 125 -0.78 -9.88 12.30
C TYR A 125 0.10 -10.54 13.38
N PRO A 126 1.15 -11.33 13.03
CA PRO A 126 2.05 -11.89 14.05
C PRO A 126 2.83 -10.84 14.83
N ALA A 127 3.17 -9.70 14.22
CA ALA A 127 3.84 -8.60 14.92
C ALA A 127 2.95 -8.03 16.04
N PHE A 128 1.69 -7.74 15.74
CA PHE A 128 0.73 -7.25 16.73
C PHE A 128 0.33 -8.30 17.76
N CYS A 129 0.27 -9.58 17.39
CA CYS A 129 0.13 -10.69 18.35
C CYS A 129 1.29 -10.70 19.35
N SER A 130 2.53 -10.56 18.86
CA SER A 130 3.74 -10.55 19.70
C SER A 130 3.78 -9.33 20.62
N ILE A 131 3.39 -8.15 20.12
CA ILE A 131 3.29 -6.92 20.93
C ILE A 131 2.25 -7.11 22.05
N TYR A 132 1.07 -7.62 21.72
CA TYR A 132 0.01 -7.87 22.70
C TYR A 132 0.43 -8.89 23.75
N ASP A 133 1.09 -9.99 23.36
CA ASP A 133 1.56 -11.02 24.29
C ASP A 133 2.62 -10.48 25.25
N LYS A 134 3.51 -9.60 24.77
CA LYS A 134 4.55 -8.97 25.58
C LYS A 134 4.00 -7.90 26.53
N VAL A 135 3.11 -7.03 26.04
CA VAL A 135 2.69 -5.82 26.78
C VAL A 135 1.40 -6.04 27.58
N ARG A 136 0.55 -7.00 27.16
CA ARG A 136 -0.73 -7.35 27.81
C ARG A 136 -1.71 -6.18 27.94
N LYS A 137 -1.67 -5.22 27.00
CA LYS A 137 -2.58 -4.07 26.90
C LYS A 137 -3.29 -4.05 25.54
N PRO A 138 -4.52 -3.51 25.43
CA PRO A 138 -5.13 -3.23 24.14
C PRO A 138 -4.24 -2.35 23.26
N LEU A 139 -4.37 -2.50 21.95
CA LEU A 139 -3.57 -1.77 20.98
C LEU A 139 -4.26 -0.47 20.55
N ALA A 140 -3.49 0.60 20.45
CA ALA A 140 -3.89 1.84 19.80
C ALA A 140 -3.03 2.03 18.55
N LEU A 141 -3.64 1.99 17.37
CA LEU A 141 -2.93 1.98 16.10
C LEU A 141 -2.80 3.39 15.53
N VAL A 142 -1.59 3.76 15.13
CA VAL A 142 -1.29 4.99 14.38
C VAL A 142 -0.52 4.61 13.12
N GLU A 143 -1.18 4.66 11.97
CA GLU A 143 -0.57 4.34 10.67
C GLU A 143 -0.02 5.61 10.01
N LEU A 144 1.28 5.65 9.70
CA LEU A 144 1.89 6.73 8.91
C LEU A 144 1.92 6.32 7.42
N GLY A 145 1.44 7.19 6.53
CA GLY A 145 1.30 6.89 5.11
C GLY A 145 0.17 5.92 4.82
N CYS A 146 -0.99 6.11 5.45
CA CYS A 146 -2.06 5.11 5.46
C CYS A 146 -2.79 4.94 4.12
N SER A 147 -2.66 5.86 3.17
CA SER A 147 -3.51 5.95 1.98
C SER A 147 -5.00 5.93 2.35
N ALA A 148 -5.72 4.81 2.17
CA ALA A 148 -7.12 4.65 2.60
C ALA A 148 -7.30 4.00 3.98
N GLY A 149 -6.20 3.65 4.66
CA GLY A 149 -6.21 3.06 6.00
C GLY A 149 -6.69 1.61 6.06
N LEU A 150 -6.61 0.87 4.95
CA LEU A 150 -7.04 -0.54 4.93
C LEU A 150 -6.20 -1.43 5.85
N GLN A 151 -4.98 -1.02 6.22
CA GLN A 151 -4.12 -1.79 7.12
C GLN A 151 -4.43 -1.55 8.61
N LEU A 152 -5.14 -0.46 8.97
CA LEU A 152 -5.68 -0.23 10.32
C LEU A 152 -6.72 -1.26 10.75
N LEU A 153 -7.23 -2.04 9.79
CA LEU A 153 -8.27 -3.05 9.99
C LEU A 153 -7.72 -4.48 9.97
N TRP A 154 -6.41 -4.64 10.17
CA TRP A 154 -5.78 -5.96 10.24
C TRP A 154 -6.49 -6.91 11.22
N ASP A 155 -7.05 -6.40 12.32
CA ASP A 155 -7.75 -7.22 13.32
C ASP A 155 -9.13 -7.70 12.85
N GLN A 156 -9.68 -7.11 11.78
CA GLN A 156 -10.97 -7.42 11.16
C GLN A 156 -10.85 -8.40 9.99
N TYR A 157 -9.64 -8.88 9.68
CA TYR A 157 -9.37 -9.81 8.59
C TYR A 157 -9.09 -11.23 9.10
N SER A 158 -9.15 -12.20 8.20
CA SER A 158 -8.78 -13.60 8.47
C SER A 158 -7.48 -13.97 7.77
N TYR A 159 -6.68 -14.81 8.42
CA TYR A 159 -5.34 -15.18 7.96
C TYR A 159 -5.17 -16.69 7.93
N SER A 160 -4.45 -17.17 6.92
CA SER A 160 -4.01 -18.57 6.82
C SER A 160 -2.59 -18.63 6.29
N TYR A 161 -1.77 -19.48 6.91
CA TYR A 161 -0.34 -19.57 6.61
C TYR A 161 0.10 -20.93 6.06
N GLY A 162 -0.86 -21.73 5.57
CA GLY A 162 -0.60 -23.04 4.97
C GLY A 162 -0.55 -24.22 5.97
N ASP A 163 -0.82 -23.97 7.24
CA ASP A 163 -0.88 -24.97 8.33
C ASP A 163 -2.26 -25.63 8.50
N GLY A 164 -3.24 -25.25 7.67
CA GLY A 164 -4.63 -25.71 7.76
C GLY A 164 -5.47 -24.99 8.82
N ALA A 165 -4.88 -24.04 9.56
CA ALA A 165 -5.58 -23.20 10.52
C ALA A 165 -6.03 -21.87 9.89
N SER A 166 -6.95 -21.20 10.61
CA SER A 166 -7.41 -19.84 10.33
C SER A 166 -7.26 -19.01 11.59
N TYR A 167 -6.74 -17.80 11.43
CA TYR A 167 -6.45 -16.86 12.51
C TYR A 167 -7.19 -15.54 12.28
N GLY A 168 -7.36 -14.76 13.35
CA GLY A 168 -8.00 -13.45 13.31
C GLY A 168 -9.53 -13.55 13.31
N HIS A 169 -10.20 -12.77 12.46
CA HIS A 169 -11.66 -12.73 12.40
C HIS A 169 -12.23 -13.79 11.45
N ASN A 170 -12.59 -14.96 11.98
CA ASN A 170 -13.07 -16.12 11.20
C ASN A 170 -14.27 -15.84 10.26
N GLY A 171 -15.08 -14.81 10.53
CA GLY A 171 -16.21 -14.40 9.69
C GLY A 171 -15.85 -13.43 8.56
N SER A 172 -14.59 -12.98 8.48
CA SER A 172 -14.19 -11.96 7.51
C SER A 172 -14.22 -12.50 6.09
N LYS A 173 -14.77 -11.72 5.17
CA LYS A 173 -14.66 -11.99 3.73
C LYS A 173 -13.25 -11.75 3.21
N VAL A 174 -12.48 -10.89 3.89
CA VAL A 174 -11.06 -10.65 3.58
C VAL A 174 -10.26 -11.80 4.17
N ARG A 175 -9.90 -12.75 3.30
CA ARG A 175 -9.05 -13.89 3.65
C ARG A 175 -7.68 -13.72 3.01
N MET A 176 -6.68 -13.55 3.85
CA MET A 176 -5.29 -13.43 3.42
C MET A 176 -4.57 -14.76 3.56
N THR A 177 -3.77 -15.06 2.55
CA THR A 177 -2.84 -16.18 2.56
C THR A 177 -1.42 -15.65 2.39
N SER A 178 -0.50 -16.19 3.17
CA SER A 178 0.93 -15.86 3.10
C SER A 178 1.76 -17.06 3.54
N GLU A 179 2.87 -17.32 2.87
CA GLU A 179 3.78 -18.41 3.23
C GLU A 179 4.74 -17.96 4.34
N ILE A 180 4.79 -18.68 5.46
CA ILE A 180 5.84 -18.51 6.46
C ILE A 180 7.05 -19.34 6.02
N ARG A 181 8.18 -18.68 5.83
CA ARG A 181 9.46 -19.29 5.46
C ARG A 181 10.42 -19.36 6.63
N GLY A 182 11.40 -20.25 6.50
CA GLY A 182 12.42 -20.50 7.52
C GLY A 182 11.92 -21.39 8.65
N ASP A 183 12.77 -21.57 9.66
CA ASP A 183 12.53 -22.55 10.73
C ASP A 183 11.80 -21.97 11.94
N ARG A 184 11.67 -20.65 12.02
CA ARG A 184 11.01 -19.96 13.14
C ARG A 184 9.56 -19.67 12.80
N LEU A 185 8.68 -20.01 13.71
CA LEU A 185 7.26 -19.70 13.61
C LEU A 185 6.92 -18.51 14.51
N PRO A 186 6.19 -17.51 14.00
CA PRO A 186 5.70 -16.42 14.82
C PRO A 186 4.64 -16.89 15.82
N LEU A 187 4.39 -16.07 16.84
CA LEU A 187 3.18 -16.21 17.65
C LEU A 187 1.96 -15.81 16.82
N LEU A 188 1.04 -16.75 16.63
CA LEU A 188 -0.25 -16.55 15.96
C LEU A 188 -1.37 -16.82 16.96
N LEU A 189 -2.05 -15.77 17.40
CA LEU A 189 -3.21 -15.92 18.28
C LEU A 189 -4.41 -16.43 17.46
N PRO A 190 -5.30 -17.27 17.99
CA PRO A 190 -6.50 -17.67 17.25
C PRO A 190 -7.44 -16.50 16.93
N SER A 191 -7.51 -15.52 17.82
CA SER A 191 -8.29 -14.29 17.67
C SER A 191 -7.38 -13.07 17.72
N SER A 192 -7.73 -12.03 16.96
CA SER A 192 -6.97 -10.77 16.95
C SER A 192 -6.90 -10.12 18.34
N PRO A 193 -5.74 -9.57 18.73
CA PRO A 193 -5.63 -8.64 19.86
C PRO A 193 -6.69 -7.52 19.83
N PRO A 194 -7.17 -7.07 21.01
CA PRO A 194 -8.15 -5.99 21.06
C PRO A 194 -7.52 -4.66 20.64
N VAL A 195 -8.20 -3.95 19.74
CA VAL A 195 -7.78 -2.63 19.25
C VAL A 195 -8.84 -1.59 19.61
N VAL A 196 -8.44 -0.60 20.40
CA VAL A 196 -9.36 0.42 20.97
C VAL A 196 -9.26 1.79 20.32
N TYR A 197 -8.24 2.02 19.48
CA TYR A 197 -8.02 3.29 18.80
C TYR A 197 -7.36 3.08 17.44
N ARG A 198 -7.77 3.87 16.43
CA ARG A 198 -7.24 3.85 15.07
C ARG A 198 -7.11 5.26 14.51
N MET A 199 -5.90 5.64 14.12
CA MET A 199 -5.60 6.88 13.41
C MET A 199 -4.77 6.57 12.16
N GLY A 200 -5.29 6.92 10.99
CA GLY A 200 -4.55 6.95 9.75
C GLY A 200 -4.06 8.36 9.44
N ILE A 201 -2.78 8.50 9.12
CA ILE A 201 -2.19 9.77 8.71
C ILE A 201 -1.57 9.59 7.33
N ASP A 202 -1.88 10.48 6.40
CA ASP A 202 -1.25 10.52 5.09
C ASP A 202 -1.11 11.97 4.63
N LEU A 203 -0.22 12.26 3.69
CA LEU A 203 -0.20 13.57 3.05
C LEU A 203 -1.50 13.81 2.26
N HIS A 204 -2.08 12.74 1.72
CA HIS A 204 -3.36 12.75 1.02
C HIS A 204 -4.16 11.49 1.37
N VAL A 205 -5.21 11.62 2.18
CA VAL A 205 -6.01 10.46 2.58
C VAL A 205 -6.99 10.13 1.46
N ASN A 206 -7.04 8.86 1.03
CA ASN A 206 -8.05 8.41 0.07
C ASN A 206 -9.29 7.95 0.81
N ASP A 207 -10.44 8.59 0.59
CA ASP A 207 -11.70 8.16 1.19
C ASP A 207 -12.39 7.16 0.26
N VAL A 208 -12.24 5.86 0.54
CA VAL A 208 -12.88 4.78 -0.24
C VAL A 208 -14.42 4.77 -0.14
N ARG A 209 -15.03 5.65 0.67
CA ARG A 209 -16.48 5.91 0.63
C ARG A 209 -16.84 6.84 -0.54
N ASN A 210 -15.90 7.63 -1.02
CA ASN A 210 -15.98 8.36 -2.28
C ASN A 210 -15.71 7.39 -3.45
N ALA A 211 -16.62 7.39 -4.43
CA ALA A 211 -16.52 6.50 -5.59
C ALA A 211 -15.29 6.79 -6.46
N GLU A 212 -14.87 8.06 -6.56
CA GLU A 212 -13.72 8.50 -7.34
C GLU A 212 -12.40 7.99 -6.76
N ASP A 213 -12.19 8.16 -5.45
CA ASP A 213 -11.00 7.70 -4.75
C ASP A 213 -10.90 6.17 -4.77
N PHE A 214 -12.03 5.49 -4.54
CA PHE A 214 -12.10 4.04 -4.68
C PHE A 214 -11.70 3.59 -6.09
N LEU A 215 -12.26 4.24 -7.13
CA LEU A 215 -11.99 3.87 -8.51
C LEU A 215 -10.54 4.14 -8.90
N TRP A 216 -9.95 5.23 -8.39
CA TRP A 216 -8.52 5.53 -8.57
C TRP A 216 -7.63 4.47 -7.92
N LEU A 217 -7.89 4.11 -6.65
CA LEU A 217 -7.15 3.04 -5.98
C LEU A 217 -7.26 1.70 -6.71
N ARG A 218 -8.45 1.39 -7.24
CA ARG A 218 -8.67 0.19 -8.05
C ARG A 218 -7.92 0.24 -9.38
N ALA A 219 -7.83 1.41 -10.02
CA ALA A 219 -7.10 1.61 -11.27
C ALA A 219 -5.59 1.41 -11.13
N LEU A 220 -5.04 1.63 -9.92
CA LEU A 220 -3.63 1.38 -9.63
C LEU A 220 -3.28 -0.12 -9.47
N ILE A 221 -4.28 -1.01 -9.43
CA ILE A 221 -4.05 -2.45 -9.48
C ILE A 221 -3.91 -2.88 -10.93
N TRP A 222 -2.74 -3.43 -11.26
CA TRP A 222 -2.39 -3.76 -12.64
C TRP A 222 -3.31 -4.85 -13.23
N PRO A 223 -3.47 -4.89 -14.57
CA PRO A 223 -4.28 -5.89 -15.25
C PRO A 223 -3.81 -7.32 -14.94
N GLY A 224 -4.76 -8.22 -14.74
CA GLY A 224 -4.50 -9.63 -14.43
C GLY A 224 -4.46 -9.96 -12.93
N TYR A 225 -4.31 -8.98 -12.03
CA TYR A 225 -4.30 -9.21 -10.57
C TYR A 225 -5.70 -9.24 -9.96
N HIS A 226 -6.54 -10.15 -10.44
CA HIS A 226 -7.93 -10.32 -9.99
C HIS A 226 -8.04 -10.49 -8.46
N ASP A 227 -7.17 -11.33 -7.88
CA ASP A 227 -7.15 -11.57 -6.43
C ASP A 227 -6.90 -10.29 -5.62
N ARG A 228 -6.06 -9.37 -6.14
CA ARG A 228 -5.78 -8.08 -5.48
C ARG A 228 -6.97 -7.14 -5.61
N VAL A 229 -7.64 -7.12 -6.77
CA VAL A 229 -8.87 -6.35 -6.97
C VAL A 229 -9.96 -6.83 -6.02
N THR A 230 -10.22 -8.14 -5.97
CA THR A 230 -11.20 -8.73 -5.05
C THR A 230 -10.85 -8.45 -3.59
N MET A 231 -9.57 -8.55 -3.20
CA MET A 231 -9.13 -8.24 -1.85
C MET A 231 -9.34 -6.75 -1.49
N LEU A 232 -9.02 -5.83 -2.41
CA LEU A 232 -9.31 -4.40 -2.24
C LEU A 232 -10.81 -4.17 -2.04
N GLU A 233 -11.64 -4.70 -2.92
CA GLU A 233 -13.11 -4.56 -2.86
C GLU A 233 -13.66 -5.07 -1.52
N GLN A 234 -13.24 -6.26 -1.09
CA GLN A 234 -13.66 -6.82 0.19
C GLN A 234 -13.19 -6.00 1.39
N ALA A 235 -11.94 -5.51 1.37
CA ALA A 235 -11.38 -4.69 2.46
C ALA A 235 -12.08 -3.32 2.55
N VAL A 236 -12.40 -2.71 1.42
CA VAL A 236 -13.19 -1.48 1.34
C VAL A 236 -14.58 -1.70 1.92
N GLU A 237 -15.24 -2.80 1.60
CA GLU A 237 -16.54 -3.14 2.20
C GLU A 237 -16.44 -3.33 3.70
N VAL A 238 -15.38 -3.98 4.22
CA VAL A 238 -15.15 -4.03 5.67
C VAL A 238 -15.01 -2.63 6.26
N LEU A 239 -14.16 -1.77 5.66
CA LEU A 239 -13.93 -0.40 6.14
C LEU A 239 -15.21 0.44 6.18
N LYS A 240 -16.07 0.35 5.16
CA LYS A 240 -17.35 1.07 5.10
C LYS A 240 -18.27 0.75 6.28
N HIS A 241 -18.19 -0.45 6.84
CA HIS A 241 -19.00 -0.88 7.99
C HIS A 241 -18.34 -0.57 9.35
N GLN A 242 -17.12 -0.05 9.38
CA GLN A 242 -16.44 0.34 10.61
C GLN A 242 -16.77 1.77 11.00
N SER A 243 -16.92 1.98 12.30
CA SER A 243 -16.98 3.30 12.94
C SER A 243 -15.74 3.53 13.82
N GLY A 244 -15.39 4.80 14.05
CA GLY A 244 -14.30 5.15 14.98
C GLY A 244 -12.88 5.07 14.40
N ILE A 245 -12.71 4.82 13.10
CA ILE A 245 -11.44 5.08 12.40
C ILE A 245 -11.32 6.59 12.18
N GLN A 246 -10.23 7.18 12.63
CA GLN A 246 -9.93 8.58 12.40
C GLN A 246 -8.88 8.72 11.30
N PHE A 247 -9.00 9.78 10.52
CA PHE A 247 -8.06 10.10 9.45
C PHE A 247 -7.62 11.55 9.59
N ARG A 248 -6.35 11.79 9.28
CA ARG A 248 -5.80 13.14 9.26
C ARG A 248 -4.83 13.32 8.12
N GLU A 249 -5.04 14.39 7.35
CA GLU A 249 -4.08 14.80 6.35
C GLU A 249 -2.93 15.60 6.98
N GLY A 250 -1.70 15.28 6.58
CA GLY A 250 -0.48 15.99 6.95
C GLY A 250 0.73 15.07 7.16
N ASP A 251 1.87 15.67 7.51
CA ASP A 251 3.10 14.91 7.77
C ASP A 251 2.98 14.17 9.11
N GLY A 252 2.83 12.84 9.04
CA GLY A 252 2.76 11.98 10.22
C GLY A 252 4.01 12.02 11.10
N THR A 253 5.17 12.38 10.56
CA THR A 253 6.40 12.58 11.35
C THR A 253 6.37 13.87 12.17
N GLU A 254 5.49 14.81 11.86
CA GLU A 254 5.30 16.07 12.61
C GLU A 254 4.07 16.01 13.52
N LEU A 255 2.99 15.37 13.07
CA LEU A 255 1.71 15.32 13.77
C LEU A 255 1.69 14.35 14.96
N LEU A 256 2.62 13.39 15.02
CA LEU A 256 2.61 12.32 16.01
C LEU A 256 2.49 12.80 17.47
N PRO A 257 3.27 13.80 17.96
CA PRO A 257 3.19 14.25 19.35
C PRO A 257 1.83 14.80 19.77
N GLU A 258 1.06 15.35 18.82
CA GLU A 258 -0.28 15.87 19.11
C GLU A 258 -1.31 14.75 19.09
N ILE A 259 -1.23 13.84 18.12
CA ILE A 259 -2.15 12.70 17.98
C ILE A 259 -2.12 11.79 19.21
N VAL A 260 -0.93 11.49 19.75
CA VAL A 260 -0.82 10.57 20.89
C VAL A 260 -1.51 11.08 22.17
N LYS A 261 -1.79 12.39 22.27
CA LYS A 261 -2.51 12.97 23.42
C LYS A 261 -3.96 12.52 23.49
N GLY A 262 -4.56 12.15 22.36
CA GLY A 262 -5.93 11.65 22.28
C GLY A 262 -6.06 10.14 22.47
N ILE A 263 -4.94 9.42 22.67
CA ILE A 263 -4.94 7.96 22.78
C ILE A 263 -5.23 7.54 24.23
N PRO A 264 -6.15 6.57 24.47
CA PRO A 264 -6.45 6.09 25.81
C PRO A 264 -5.23 5.57 26.59
N GLU A 265 -5.16 5.89 27.89
CA GLU A 265 -4.00 5.60 28.73
C GLU A 265 -3.76 4.09 28.94
N GLU A 266 -4.82 3.30 28.92
CA GLU A 266 -4.80 1.85 29.08
C GLU A 266 -4.21 1.09 27.89
N ALA A 267 -4.11 1.74 26.72
CA ALA A 267 -3.62 1.12 25.49
C ALA A 267 -2.12 1.34 25.29
N VAL A 268 -1.45 0.36 24.66
CA VAL A 268 -0.10 0.54 24.12
C VAL A 268 -0.18 1.18 22.75
N ILE A 269 0.61 2.22 22.53
CA ILE A 269 0.64 2.95 21.26
C ILE A 269 1.47 2.13 20.27
N CYS A 270 0.88 1.76 19.14
CA CYS A 270 1.56 1.09 18.03
C CYS A 270 1.60 2.05 16.85
N VAL A 271 2.72 2.75 16.70
CA VAL A 271 2.99 3.54 15.49
C VAL A 271 3.52 2.57 14.45
N PHE A 272 2.88 2.49 13.30
CA PHE A 272 3.35 1.59 12.26
C PHE A 272 3.28 2.21 10.87
N HIS A 273 4.11 1.70 9.98
CA HIS A 273 4.03 2.01 8.57
C HIS A 273 4.71 0.92 7.74
N THR A 274 4.19 0.68 6.55
CA THR A 274 4.77 -0.29 5.62
C THR A 274 5.14 0.38 4.31
N HIS A 275 6.38 0.16 3.86
CA HIS A 275 6.99 0.64 2.63
C HIS A 275 7.15 2.17 2.50
N VAL A 276 6.27 3.00 3.06
CA VAL A 276 6.28 4.47 2.86
C VAL A 276 7.58 5.16 3.29
N ALA A 277 8.33 4.56 4.21
CA ALA A 277 9.55 5.18 4.74
C ALA A 277 10.67 5.33 3.69
N ASN A 278 10.60 4.65 2.55
CA ASN A 278 11.53 4.90 1.44
C ASN A 278 11.34 6.29 0.80
N GLN A 279 10.16 6.90 0.96
CA GLN A 279 9.81 8.23 0.46
C GLN A 279 9.99 9.34 1.51
N ILE A 280 10.15 8.97 2.79
CA ILE A 280 10.31 9.95 3.87
C ILE A 280 11.76 10.52 3.83
N PRO A 281 11.93 11.85 3.81
CA PRO A 281 13.25 12.47 3.90
C PRO A 281 14.00 12.04 5.17
N GLU A 282 15.33 11.95 5.11
CA GLU A 282 16.14 11.52 6.26
C GLU A 282 15.95 12.42 7.50
N THR A 283 15.74 13.72 7.30
CA THR A 283 15.45 14.67 8.38
C THR A 283 14.13 14.34 9.08
N SER A 284 13.07 14.04 8.32
CA SER A 284 11.76 13.62 8.86
C SER A 284 11.84 12.26 9.56
N LYS A 285 12.64 11.32 9.04
CA LYS A 285 12.94 10.03 9.73
C LYS A 285 13.56 10.26 11.10
N ARG A 286 14.58 11.12 11.19
CA ARG A 286 15.25 11.45 12.46
C ARG A 286 14.31 12.15 13.44
N ARG A 287 13.45 13.04 12.94
CA ARG A 287 12.40 13.69 13.74
C ARG A 287 11.40 12.69 14.32
N LEU A 288 10.93 11.74 13.50
CA LEU A 288 10.05 10.67 13.95
C LEU A 288 10.67 9.90 15.13
N LEU A 289 11.94 9.49 15.00
CA LEU A 289 12.65 8.78 16.08
C LEU A 289 12.78 9.63 17.36
N GLN A 290 13.02 10.94 17.23
CA GLN A 290 13.04 11.85 18.38
C GLN A 290 11.69 11.90 19.08
N HIS A 291 10.59 12.04 18.34
CA HIS A 291 9.24 12.04 18.92
C HIS A 291 8.89 10.71 19.58
N LEU A 292 9.21 9.58 18.95
CA LEU A 292 9.02 8.26 19.56
C LEU A 292 9.78 8.14 20.89
N SER A 293 11.04 8.60 20.93
CA SER A 293 11.84 8.63 22.17
C SER A 293 11.25 9.53 23.25
N GLU A 294 10.74 10.71 22.88
CA GLU A 294 10.12 11.65 23.82
C GLU A 294 8.82 11.11 24.40
N ILE A 295 7.96 10.56 23.55
CA ILE A 295 6.68 9.95 23.96
C ILE A 295 6.94 8.71 24.83
N GLY A 296 7.94 7.90 24.46
CA GLY A 296 8.33 6.69 25.17
C GLY A 296 8.78 6.90 26.62
N LYS A 297 9.13 8.14 27.02
CA LYS A 297 9.44 8.49 28.42
C LYS A 297 8.22 8.47 29.33
N THR A 298 7.01 8.64 28.79
CA THR A 298 5.78 8.75 29.57
C THR A 298 4.72 7.73 29.18
N ARG A 299 4.77 7.19 27.95
CA ARG A 299 3.81 6.24 27.40
C ARG A 299 4.55 5.04 26.83
N ASP A 300 4.00 3.85 27.02
CA ASP A 300 4.50 2.66 26.32
C ASP A 300 4.16 2.79 24.82
N ILE A 301 5.18 2.76 23.98
CA ILE A 301 5.05 2.93 22.53
C ILE A 301 5.91 1.90 21.79
N VAL A 302 5.36 1.36 20.70
CA VAL A 302 6.05 0.43 19.81
C VAL A 302 6.01 0.99 18.40
N HIS A 303 7.15 1.01 17.73
CA HIS A 303 7.29 1.43 16.34
C HIS A 303 7.52 0.21 15.45
N VAL A 304 6.54 -0.13 14.61
CA VAL A 304 6.60 -1.27 13.68
C VAL A 304 6.80 -0.77 12.25
N TYR A 305 7.91 -1.12 11.61
CA TYR A 305 8.25 -0.54 10.32
C TYR A 305 9.10 -1.43 9.43
N ASN A 306 9.07 -1.16 8.13
CA ASN A 306 10.06 -1.62 7.16
C ASN A 306 10.46 -0.47 6.21
N ASN A 307 11.47 -0.68 5.39
CA ASN A 307 11.92 0.24 4.33
C ASN A 307 12.36 1.63 4.83
N MET A 308 12.67 1.77 6.13
CA MET A 308 13.19 3.01 6.69
C MET A 308 14.72 3.09 6.54
N TRP A 309 15.42 2.03 6.91
CA TRP A 309 16.88 1.89 6.86
C TRP A 309 17.32 0.69 6.03
N ASP A 310 16.57 -0.40 6.10
CA ASP A 310 16.73 -1.60 5.28
C ASP A 310 15.35 -2.12 4.82
N GLY A 311 15.32 -3.27 4.13
CA GLY A 311 14.08 -3.90 3.67
C GLY A 311 13.38 -4.81 4.69
N ASN A 312 13.93 -4.97 5.90
CA ASN A 312 13.38 -5.90 6.89
C ASN A 312 12.24 -5.22 7.67
N LEU A 313 11.39 -6.04 8.28
CA LEU A 313 10.40 -5.61 9.25
C LEU A 313 11.05 -5.55 10.63
N HIS A 314 10.87 -4.42 11.32
CA HIS A 314 11.37 -4.14 12.66
C HIS A 314 10.23 -3.81 13.60
N ALA A 315 10.45 -4.02 14.89
CA ALA A 315 9.58 -3.59 15.97
C ALA A 315 10.44 -3.05 17.12
N ASP A 316 10.45 -1.73 17.28
CA ASP A 316 11.22 -1.04 18.31
C ASP A 316 10.29 -0.70 19.48
N TYR A 317 10.60 -1.24 20.65
CA TYR A 317 9.80 -1.10 21.85
C TYR A 317 10.40 -0.03 22.75
N ILE A 318 9.61 0.95 23.18
CA ILE A 318 9.98 1.86 24.25
C ILE A 318 8.97 1.67 25.37
N LEU A 319 9.33 0.80 26.32
CA LEU A 319 8.47 0.41 27.44
C LEU A 319 9.07 0.92 28.74
N GLY A 320 8.29 1.65 29.53
CA GLY A 320 8.78 2.30 30.76
C GLY A 320 10.03 3.18 30.53
N GLY A 321 10.14 3.81 29.34
CA GLY A 321 11.31 4.63 28.97
C GLY A 321 12.54 3.86 28.46
N VAL A 322 12.48 2.53 28.35
CA VAL A 322 13.62 1.71 27.90
C VAL A 322 13.41 1.25 26.46
N LEU A 323 14.38 1.57 25.58
CA LEU A 323 14.40 1.15 24.19
C LEU A 323 14.90 -0.30 24.05
N SER A 324 14.23 -1.09 23.21
CA SER A 324 14.68 -2.40 22.74
C SER A 324 14.28 -2.57 21.28
N GLU A 325 15.28 -2.77 20.42
CA GLU A 325 15.13 -2.82 18.96
C GLU A 325 15.18 -4.27 18.47
N TYR A 326 14.30 -4.62 17.54
CA TYR A 326 14.21 -5.98 17.01
C TYR A 326 13.95 -5.98 15.51
N THR A 327 14.80 -6.67 14.76
CA THR A 327 14.47 -7.09 13.39
C THR A 327 13.62 -8.35 13.47
N ILE A 328 12.34 -8.24 13.10
CA ILE A 328 11.34 -9.29 13.36
C ILE A 328 11.10 -10.22 12.17
N ALA A 329 11.23 -9.73 10.93
CA ALA A 329 11.00 -10.56 9.75
C ALA A 329 11.71 -10.02 8.50
N ARG A 330 11.99 -10.91 7.54
CA ARG A 330 12.19 -10.53 6.14
C ARG A 330 10.86 -10.66 5.41
N THR A 331 10.49 -9.67 4.60
CA THR A 331 9.14 -9.62 4.00
C THR A 331 9.19 -9.50 2.49
N ASP A 332 8.34 -10.25 1.79
CA ASP A 332 7.93 -9.90 0.43
C ASP A 332 7.12 -8.59 0.43
N GLY A 333 7.35 -7.70 -0.52
CA GLY A 333 6.69 -6.39 -0.54
C GLY A 333 5.17 -6.42 -0.78
N HIS A 334 4.66 -7.55 -1.27
CA HIS A 334 3.24 -7.86 -1.39
C HIS A 334 2.78 -8.91 -0.38
N ALA A 335 3.62 -9.26 0.60
CA ALA A 335 3.36 -10.26 1.64
C ALA A 335 2.88 -11.62 1.10
N ARG A 336 3.37 -12.05 -0.07
CA ARG A 336 3.18 -13.43 -0.54
C ARG A 336 3.85 -14.44 0.39
N TRP A 337 4.96 -14.03 0.99
CA TRP A 337 5.70 -14.77 2.00
C TRP A 337 6.40 -13.81 2.96
N PHE A 338 6.77 -14.33 4.13
CA PHE A 338 7.71 -13.68 5.05
C PHE A 338 8.52 -14.74 5.82
N GLU A 339 9.73 -14.40 6.20
CA GLU A 339 10.61 -15.24 7.05
C GLU A 339 10.67 -14.60 8.44
N TRP A 340 10.23 -15.33 9.47
CA TRP A 340 10.23 -14.83 10.85
C TRP A 340 11.62 -14.98 11.48
N LEU A 341 12.09 -13.96 12.21
CA LEU A 341 13.48 -13.88 12.69
C LEU A 341 13.63 -13.89 14.22
N LEU A 342 12.54 -13.76 14.99
CA LEU A 342 12.58 -13.84 16.46
C LEU A 342 12.48 -15.27 16.94
#